data_AF-A0A8T3P9M9-F1
#
_entry.id   AF-A0A8T3P9M9-F1
#
_cell.length_a   1.000
_cell.length_b   1.000
_cell.length_c   1.000
_cell.angle_alpha   90.00
_cell.angle_beta   90.00
_cell.angle_gamma   90.00
#
_symmetry.space_group_name_H-M   'P 1'
#
loop_
_entity.id
_entity.type
_entity.pdbx_description
1 polymer ?
#
loop_
_entity_poly.entity_id
_entity_poly.type
_entity_poly.pdbx_seq_one_letter_code
_entity_poly.pdbx_strand_id
1 'polypeptide(L)'
;MTRDELIRETRQLIAEGERLQRAPSFGGLRMWLQLSDDLLSGAWGHMDRYHLAWLLVGKSRDVVRGRRLTQEEEAVEVRHVAEQKTAALRMSLKAVEEQRMPFRGESGPEIAEGQGMGRLPGSSRTSGKVRR
;
A
#
# COMPACT_ATOMS: atom_id res chain seq x y z
N MET A 1 -5.54 -1.61 13.58
CA MET A 1 -5.52 -2.88 12.84
C MET A 1 -4.43 -3.73 13.46
N THR A 2 -4.71 -4.99 13.75
CA THR A 2 -3.69 -5.92 14.26
C THR A 2 -2.76 -6.39 13.14
N ARG A 3 -1.57 -6.86 13.51
CA ARG A 3 -0.63 -7.44 12.53
C ARG A 3 -1.24 -8.63 11.78
N ASP A 4 -1.96 -9.50 12.49
CA ASP A 4 -2.61 -10.67 11.91
C ASP A 4 -3.71 -10.29 10.91
N GLU A 5 -4.46 -9.22 11.18
CA GLU A 5 -5.44 -8.67 10.24
C GLU A 5 -4.76 -8.20 8.95
N LEU A 6 -3.68 -7.42 9.06
CA LEU A 6 -2.93 -6.93 7.90
C LEU A 6 -2.34 -8.07 7.06
N ILE A 7 -1.78 -9.09 7.71
CA ILE A 7 -1.24 -10.29 7.05
C ILE A 7 -2.35 -11.03 6.30
N ARG A 8 -3.48 -11.29 6.98
CA ARG A 8 -4.63 -12.00 6.41
C ARG A 8 -5.19 -11.26 5.20
N GLU A 9 -5.42 -9.96 5.31
CA GLU A 9 -6.00 -9.14 4.23
C GLU A 9 -5.04 -9.01 3.04
N THR A 10 -3.73 -8.83 3.30
CA THR A 10 -2.72 -8.80 2.24
C THR A 10 -2.69 -10.12 1.46
N ARG A 11 -2.78 -11.27 2.14
CA ARG A 11 -2.84 -12.60 1.50
C ARG A 11 -4.09 -12.78 0.65
N GLN A 12 -5.25 -12.30 1.12
CA GLN A 12 -6.50 -12.33 0.35
C GLN A 12 -6.38 -11.51 -0.94
N LEU A 13 -5.80 -10.31 -0.87
CA LEU A 13 -5.56 -9.48 -2.05
C LEU A 13 -4.54 -10.09 -3.01
N ILE A 14 -3.51 -10.78 -2.53
CA ILE A 14 -2.57 -11.52 -3.39
C ILE A 14 -3.30 -12.62 -4.16
N ALA A 15 -4.11 -13.44 -3.48
CA ALA A 15 -4.88 -14.51 -4.12
C ALA A 15 -5.88 -13.96 -5.16
N GLU A 16 -6.46 -12.79 -4.88
CA GLU A 16 -7.33 -12.08 -5.81
C GLU A 16 -6.59 -11.59 -7.06
N GLY A 17 -5.41 -11.00 -6.88
CA GLY A 17 -4.56 -10.58 -7.99
C GLY A 17 -4.17 -11.75 -8.90
N GLU A 18 -3.82 -12.90 -8.31
CA GLU A 18 -3.54 -14.14 -9.05
C GLU A 18 -4.79 -14.67 -9.78
N ARG A 19 -5.99 -14.50 -9.21
CA ARG A 19 -7.25 -14.84 -9.88
C ARG A 19 -7.49 -13.96 -11.09
N LEU A 20 -7.28 -12.64 -10.96
CA LEU A 20 -7.41 -11.69 -12.07
C LEU A 20 -6.43 -11.98 -13.22
N GLN A 21 -5.24 -12.50 -12.91
CA GLN A 21 -4.31 -12.96 -13.94
C GLN A 21 -4.86 -14.17 -14.73
N ARG A 22 -5.61 -15.08 -14.07
CA ARG A 22 -6.21 -16.26 -14.74
C ARG A 22 -7.53 -15.93 -15.46
N ALA A 23 -8.35 -15.09 -14.85
CA ALA A 23 -9.66 -14.67 -15.34
C ALA A 23 -9.75 -13.13 -15.37
N PRO A 24 -9.21 -12.49 -16.43
CA PRO A 24 -9.14 -11.04 -16.52
C PRO A 24 -10.51 -10.36 -16.52
N SER A 25 -10.64 -9.32 -15.70
CA SER A 25 -11.83 -8.46 -15.64
C SER A 25 -11.43 -7.04 -15.28
N PHE A 26 -11.81 -6.06 -16.11
CA PHE A 26 -11.56 -4.64 -15.84
C PHE A 26 -12.29 -4.14 -14.59
N GLY A 27 -13.55 -4.54 -14.41
CA GLY A 27 -14.33 -4.18 -13.23
C GLY A 27 -13.72 -4.77 -11.95
N GLY A 28 -13.31 -6.04 -12.01
CA GLY A 28 -12.60 -6.70 -10.92
C GLY A 28 -11.27 -6.04 -10.61
N LEU A 29 -10.48 -5.70 -11.65
CA LEU A 29 -9.21 -5.01 -11.51
C LEU A 29 -9.35 -3.67 -10.78
N ARG A 30 -10.30 -2.82 -11.19
CA ARG A 30 -10.50 -1.49 -10.57
C ARG A 30 -10.83 -1.60 -9.08
N MET A 31 -11.76 -2.49 -8.74
CA MET A 31 -12.13 -2.72 -7.34
C MET A 31 -10.95 -3.25 -6.53
N TRP A 32 -10.23 -4.24 -7.08
CA TRP A 32 -9.07 -4.83 -6.42
C TRP A 32 -7.93 -3.82 -6.22
N LEU A 33 -7.67 -2.94 -7.19
CA LEU A 33 -6.69 -1.86 -7.06
C LEU A 33 -7.08 -0.90 -5.94
N GLN A 34 -8.33 -0.45 -5.90
CA GLN A 34 -8.83 0.44 -4.85
C GLN A 34 -8.65 -0.17 -3.46
N LEU A 35 -9.08 -1.42 -3.26
CA LEU A 35 -8.94 -2.12 -1.99
C LEU A 35 -7.46 -2.30 -1.60
N SER A 36 -6.60 -2.58 -2.58
CA SER A 36 -5.16 -2.72 -2.35
C SER A 36 -4.51 -1.40 -1.96
N ASP A 37 -4.91 -0.30 -2.59
CA ASP A 37 -4.42 1.05 -2.27
C ASP A 37 -4.87 1.50 -0.89
N ASP A 38 -6.15 1.26 -0.53
CA ASP A 38 -6.69 1.61 0.78
C ASP A 38 -5.97 0.85 1.90
N LEU A 39 -5.75 -0.46 1.74
CA LEU A 39 -5.02 -1.27 2.71
C LEU A 39 -3.59 -0.77 2.90
N LEU A 40 -2.86 -0.57 1.80
CA LEU A 40 -1.46 -0.17 1.84
C LEU A 40 -1.29 1.26 2.36
N SER A 41 -2.19 2.18 2.01
CA SER A 41 -2.16 3.54 2.53
C SER A 41 -2.48 3.58 4.03
N GLY A 42 -3.40 2.73 4.49
CA GLY A 42 -3.69 2.56 5.91
C GLY A 42 -2.45 2.11 6.70
N ALA A 43 -1.75 1.08 6.21
CA ALA A 43 -0.59 0.50 6.89
C ALA A 43 0.68 1.36 6.79
N TRP A 44 0.99 1.90 5.61
CA TRP A 44 2.29 2.54 5.35
C TRP A 44 2.23 4.08 5.24
N GLY A 45 1.02 4.65 5.35
CA GLY A 45 0.78 6.08 5.17
C GLY A 45 0.58 6.48 3.71
N HIS A 46 0.37 7.78 3.50
CA HIS A 46 0.26 8.37 2.15
C HIS A 46 1.67 8.42 1.55
N MET A 47 2.10 7.33 0.92
CA MET A 47 3.43 7.25 0.34
C MET A 47 3.51 8.12 -0.92
N ASP A 48 4.57 8.93 -1.07
CA ASP A 48 4.68 9.91 -2.17
C ASP A 48 6.00 9.80 -2.97
N ARG A 49 5.98 10.34 -4.19
CA ARG A 49 6.98 10.42 -5.28
C ARG A 49 7.37 9.15 -6.04
N TYR A 50 7.50 7.98 -5.41
CA TYR A 50 7.59 6.69 -6.15
C TYR A 50 6.21 6.18 -6.62
N HIS A 51 5.15 6.86 -6.18
CA HIS A 51 3.76 6.43 -6.26
C HIS A 51 3.06 6.84 -7.55
N LEU A 52 3.63 7.78 -8.31
CA LEU A 52 3.21 7.97 -9.70
C LEU A 52 3.55 6.74 -10.54
N ALA A 53 4.62 6.00 -10.25
CA ALA A 53 4.90 4.76 -10.98
C ALA A 53 3.90 3.63 -10.64
N TRP A 54 3.33 3.59 -9.43
CA TRP A 54 2.33 2.59 -9.03
C TRP A 54 0.87 2.99 -9.28
N LEU A 55 0.54 4.29 -9.26
CA LEU A 55 -0.75 4.85 -9.69
C LEU A 55 -0.82 5.01 -11.22
N LEU A 56 0.32 5.01 -11.93
CA LEU A 56 0.40 4.90 -13.40
C LEU A 56 0.62 3.45 -13.88
N VAL A 57 1.00 2.52 -13.01
CA VAL A 57 0.78 1.09 -13.23
C VAL A 57 -0.72 0.84 -13.13
N GLY A 58 -1.33 0.52 -14.26
CA GLY A 58 -2.77 0.28 -14.32
C GLY A 58 -3.64 1.52 -14.40
N LYS A 59 -3.13 2.61 -14.99
CA LYS A 59 -4.07 3.51 -15.67
C LYS A 59 -4.56 2.79 -16.92
N SER A 60 -5.58 1.97 -16.72
CA SER A 60 -6.23 1.22 -17.78
C SER A 60 -6.71 2.23 -18.82
N ARG A 61 -6.06 2.25 -19.99
CA ARG A 61 -6.49 3.12 -21.07
C ARG A 61 -7.72 2.49 -21.68
N ASP A 62 -8.91 2.82 -21.17
CA ASP A 62 -10.18 2.43 -21.78
C ASP A 62 -10.26 2.84 -23.27
N VAL A 63 -9.35 3.72 -23.71
CA VAL A 63 -9.22 4.20 -25.08
C VAL A 63 -7.75 4.13 -25.53
N VAL A 64 -7.48 3.36 -26.58
CA VAL A 64 -6.22 3.38 -27.33
C VAL A 64 -6.46 4.08 -28.66
N ARG A 65 -5.76 5.19 -28.92
CA ARG A 65 -5.84 5.96 -30.19
C ARG A 65 -7.28 6.33 -30.60
N GLY A 66 -8.13 6.69 -29.65
CA GLY A 66 -9.51 7.12 -29.92
C GLY A 66 -10.53 5.98 -30.09
N ARG A 67 -10.14 4.71 -29.95
CA ARG A 67 -11.07 3.56 -29.91
C ARG A 67 -11.03 2.83 -28.58
N ARG A 68 -12.11 2.13 -28.22
CA ARG A 68 -12.09 1.18 -27.09
C ARG A 68 -11.06 0.09 -27.34
N LEU A 69 -10.45 -0.41 -26.26
CA LEU A 69 -9.63 -1.61 -26.28
C LEU A 69 -10.46 -2.79 -26.82
N THR A 70 -9.80 -3.72 -27.51
CA THR A 70 -10.41 -5.04 -27.76
C THR A 70 -10.39 -5.87 -26.48
N GLN A 71 -11.24 -6.89 -26.40
CA GLN A 71 -11.28 -7.78 -25.23
C GLN A 71 -9.92 -8.47 -24.95
N GLU A 72 -9.13 -8.74 -25.99
CA GLU A 72 -7.78 -9.29 -25.87
C GLU A 72 -6.80 -8.27 -25.30
N GLU A 73 -6.81 -7.03 -25.81
CA GLU A 73 -5.97 -5.95 -25.29
C GLU A 73 -6.32 -5.64 -23.83
N GLU A 74 -7.61 -5.69 -23.48
CA GLU A 74 -8.07 -5.55 -22.09
C GLU A 74 -7.53 -6.68 -21.20
N ALA A 75 -7.60 -7.93 -21.67
CA ALA A 75 -7.12 -9.08 -20.90
C ALA A 75 -5.62 -9.02 -20.65
N VAL A 76 -4.83 -8.56 -21.63
CA VAL A 76 -3.38 -8.35 -21.49
C VAL A 76 -3.08 -7.26 -20.47
N GLU A 77 -3.77 -6.13 -20.55
CA GLU A 77 -3.60 -5.02 -19.61
C GLU A 77 -3.93 -5.43 -18.18
N VAL A 78 -5.06 -6.12 -17.96
CA VAL A 78 -5.45 -6.61 -16.63
C VAL A 78 -4.39 -7.55 -16.06
N ARG A 79 -3.87 -8.49 -16.85
CA ARG A 79 -2.81 -9.41 -16.41
C ARG A 79 -1.56 -8.66 -16.00
N HIS A 80 -1.12 -7.71 -16.82
CA HIS A 80 0.08 -6.91 -16.58
C HIS A 80 0.00 -6.13 -15.27
N VAL A 81 -1.13 -5.44 -15.06
CA VAL A 81 -1.35 -4.62 -13.87
C VAL A 81 -1.51 -5.51 -12.63
N ALA A 82 -2.27 -6.60 -12.75
CA ALA A 82 -2.47 -7.55 -11.65
C ALA A 82 -1.16 -8.21 -11.21
N GLU A 83 -0.26 -8.55 -12.14
CA GLU A 83 1.07 -9.07 -11.83
C GLU A 83 1.89 -8.08 -11.00
N GLN A 84 2.00 -6.83 -11.47
CA GLN A 84 2.79 -5.78 -10.81
C GLN A 84 2.27 -5.47 -9.41
N LYS A 85 0.96 -5.29 -9.26
CA LYS A 85 0.34 -4.98 -7.96
C LYS A 85 0.31 -6.21 -7.02
N THR A 86 0.39 -7.43 -7.55
CA THR A 86 0.58 -8.63 -6.71
C THR A 86 2.00 -8.68 -6.15
N ALA A 87 3.03 -8.36 -6.95
CA ALA A 87 4.42 -8.33 -6.50
C ALA A 87 4.64 -7.32 -5.36
N ALA A 88 4.08 -6.13 -5.55
CA ALA A 88 3.88 -5.08 -4.56
C ALA A 88 3.32 -5.58 -3.21
N LEU A 89 2.17 -6.25 -3.24
CA LEU A 89 1.53 -6.80 -2.04
C LEU A 89 2.40 -7.87 -1.37
N ARG A 90 3.10 -8.71 -2.14
CA ARG A 90 4.05 -9.71 -1.59
C ARG A 90 5.23 -9.07 -0.87
N MET A 91 5.75 -7.95 -1.39
CA MET A 91 6.78 -7.19 -0.68
C MET A 91 6.26 -6.62 0.65
N SER A 92 5.05 -6.06 0.64
CA SER A 92 4.38 -5.60 1.87
C SER A 92 4.18 -6.74 2.87
N LEU A 93 3.72 -7.91 2.41
CA LEU A 93 3.52 -9.09 3.24
C LEU A 93 4.83 -9.50 3.90
N LYS A 94 5.92 -9.60 3.13
CA LYS A 94 7.25 -9.91 3.63
C LYS A 94 7.73 -8.92 4.70
N ALA A 95 7.50 -7.62 4.49
CA ALA A 95 7.85 -6.58 5.46
C ALA A 95 7.15 -6.78 6.81
N VAL A 96 5.87 -7.14 6.79
CA VAL A 96 5.06 -7.33 8.02
C VAL A 96 5.33 -8.68 8.67
N GLU A 97 5.38 -9.75 7.88
CA GLU A 97 5.44 -11.13 8.39
C GLU A 97 6.85 -11.55 8.76
N GLU A 98 7.83 -11.33 7.88
CA GLU A 98 9.21 -11.83 8.08
C GLU A 98 10.08 -10.79 8.80
N GLN A 99 9.97 -9.52 8.39
CA GLN A 99 10.84 -8.46 8.91
C GLN A 99 10.26 -7.77 10.15
N ARG A 100 9.02 -8.11 10.52
CA ARG A 100 8.29 -7.52 11.65
C ARG A 100 8.33 -5.99 11.65
N MET A 101 8.31 -5.39 10.46
CA MET A 101 8.32 -3.93 10.35
C MET A 101 7.07 -3.37 11.05
N PRO A 102 7.22 -2.34 11.91
CA PRO A 102 6.08 -1.67 12.50
C PRO A 102 5.35 -0.87 11.42
N PHE A 103 4.02 -0.79 11.54
CA PHE A 103 3.18 -0.06 10.59
C PHE A 103 2.24 0.91 11.30
N ARG A 104 1.68 1.86 10.55
CA ARG A 104 0.81 2.91 11.09
C ARG A 104 -0.47 2.29 11.66
N GLY A 105 -0.80 2.67 12.90
CA GLY A 105 -2.05 2.22 13.53
C GLY A 105 -2.05 0.72 13.88
N GLU A 106 -0.87 0.10 13.92
CA GLU A 106 -0.71 -1.23 14.49
C GLU A 106 -1.16 -1.22 15.95
N SER A 107 -2.01 -2.18 16.30
CA SER A 107 -2.56 -2.35 17.64
C SER A 107 -2.28 -3.77 18.14
N GLY A 108 -1.68 -3.91 19.32
CA GLY A 108 -1.34 -5.20 19.93
C GLY A 108 -0.62 -5.05 21.29
N PRO A 109 -0.50 -6.14 22.08
CA PRO A 109 0.09 -6.11 23.42
C PRO A 109 1.59 -5.75 23.43
N GLU A 110 2.29 -5.88 22.30
CA GLU A 110 3.71 -5.55 22.14
C GLU A 110 3.96 -4.04 21.98
N ILE A 111 2.90 -3.24 21.83
CA ILE A 111 2.94 -1.78 21.67
C ILE A 111 2.47 -1.08 22.96
N ALA A 112 2.78 -1.68 24.11
CA ALA A 112 2.76 -0.99 25.39
C ALA A 112 4.17 -0.45 25.66
N GLU A 113 4.26 0.88 25.75
CA GLU A 113 5.45 1.71 26.04
C GLU A 113 6.41 2.03 24.87
N GLY A 114 6.16 3.19 24.25
CA GLY A 114 7.26 4.16 24.11
C GLY A 114 8.01 4.27 22.78
N GLN A 115 7.48 3.77 21.66
CA GLN A 115 8.08 4.06 20.33
C GLN A 115 7.10 4.70 19.35
N GLY A 116 6.49 5.82 19.78
CA GLY A 116 6.06 6.85 18.85
C GLY A 116 7.28 7.68 18.44
N MET A 117 7.55 7.79 17.14
CA MET A 117 8.56 8.70 16.61
C MET A 117 8.44 10.10 17.24
N GLY A 118 9.56 10.61 17.76
CA GLY A 118 9.78 12.04 17.99
C GLY A 118 9.85 12.49 19.45
N ARG A 119 10.95 12.18 20.14
CA ARG A 119 11.47 13.09 21.16
C ARG A 119 12.78 13.69 20.64
N LEU A 120 12.69 14.89 20.08
CA LEU A 120 13.86 15.73 19.83
C LEU A 120 14.57 16.00 21.17
N PRO A 121 15.89 15.81 21.28
CA PRO A 121 16.61 16.15 22.50
C PRO A 121 16.50 17.66 22.77
N GLY A 122 16.25 17.98 24.04
CA GLY A 122 15.73 19.27 24.48
C GLY A 122 16.63 20.46 24.15
N SER A 123 16.03 21.52 23.60
CA SER A 123 16.60 22.85 23.71
C SER A 123 16.41 23.32 25.16
N SER A 124 17.44 23.21 25.98
CA SER A 124 17.55 23.96 27.23
C SER A 124 17.63 25.45 26.88
N ARG A 125 16.47 26.13 26.83
CA ARG A 125 16.39 27.59 26.83
C ARG A 125 16.56 28.04 28.28
N THR A 126 17.79 28.31 28.68
CA THR A 126 18.09 28.95 29.96
C THR A 126 17.56 30.38 29.92
N SER A 127 16.46 30.61 30.63
CA SER A 127 15.97 31.95 30.97
C SER A 127 17.00 32.69 31.81
N GLY A 128 17.74 33.62 31.20
CA GLY A 128 18.53 34.64 31.88
C GLY A 128 17.64 35.82 32.26
N LYS A 129 17.24 35.84 33.52
CA LYS A 129 16.39 36.86 34.16
C LYS A 129 17.15 38.18 34.27
N VAL A 130 16.58 39.26 33.74
CA VAL A 130 16.94 40.66 34.03
C VAL A 130 16.78 40.92 35.53
N ARG A 131 17.77 41.58 36.16
CA ARG A 131 17.53 42.50 37.30
C ARG A 131 18.74 43.38 37.65
N ARG A 132 18.45 44.69 37.53
CA ARG A 132 19.01 45.91 38.16
C ARG A 132 20.40 46.37 37.74
#